data_AF-A0A428SI65-F1
#
_entry.id   AF-A0A428SI65-F1
#
_cell.length_a   1.000
_cell.length_b   1.000
_cell.length_c   1.000
_cell.angle_alpha   90.00
_cell.angle_beta   90.00
_cell.angle_gamma   90.00
#
_symmetry.space_group_name_H-M   'P 1'
#
loop_
_entity.id
_entity.type
_entity.pdbx_description
1 polymer ?
#
loop_
_entity_poly.entity_id
_entity_poly.type
_entity_poly.pdbx_seq_one_letter_code
_entity_poly.pdbx_strand_id
1 'polypeptide(L)'
;MTNPEDRSPSPEFTEAGKRPWIAASDNNGGFQVGDKVHLRNANGALSGPYLIATLPVPGKCTLSLENGQPLGNGEIDISTVKAA
;
A
#
# COMPACT_ATOMS: atom_id res chain seq x y z
N MET A 1 35.81 1.09 -23.42
CA MET A 1 34.70 0.19 -23.03
C MET A 1 34.63 0.15 -21.52
N THR A 2 33.69 0.87 -20.90
CA THR A 2 33.21 0.56 -19.53
C THR A 2 31.79 1.12 -19.37
N ASN A 3 30.81 0.22 -19.46
CA ASN A 3 29.58 0.20 -18.67
C ASN A 3 29.64 -1.17 -17.95
N PRO A 4 29.03 -1.43 -16.77
CA PRO A 4 27.72 -0.92 -16.38
C PRO A 4 27.47 -0.64 -14.88
N GLU A 5 26.46 0.20 -14.65
CA GLU A 5 25.34 -0.10 -13.72
C GLU A 5 25.68 -0.65 -12.34
N ASP A 6 26.10 0.22 -11.42
CA ASP A 6 25.81 0.05 -9.99
C ASP A 6 25.91 1.43 -9.30
N ARG A 7 24.93 2.29 -9.54
CA ARG A 7 24.77 3.48 -8.71
C ARG A 7 23.44 3.32 -8.00
N SER A 8 23.48 2.76 -6.80
CA SER A 8 22.38 2.91 -5.84
C SER A 8 21.98 4.40 -5.83
N PRO A 9 20.71 4.76 -6.10
CA PRO A 9 20.34 6.16 -6.14
C PRO A 9 20.41 6.69 -4.71
N SER A 10 21.52 7.34 -4.39
CA SER A 10 21.63 8.21 -3.22
C SER A 10 20.66 9.37 -3.48
N PRO A 11 19.86 9.81 -2.50
CA PRO A 11 18.98 10.95 -2.68
C PRO A 11 19.84 12.21 -2.79
N GLU A 12 20.31 12.53 -3.99
CA GLU A 12 20.93 13.80 -4.29
C GLU A 12 19.80 14.84 -4.44
N PHE A 13 19.63 15.66 -3.39
CA PHE A 13 18.76 16.83 -3.44
C PHE A 13 19.43 17.89 -4.34
N THR A 14 19.23 17.81 -5.65
CA THR A 14 19.66 18.85 -6.58
C THR A 14 18.59 19.91 -6.79
N GLU A 15 18.99 21.15 -6.50
CA GLU A 15 18.43 22.45 -6.91
C GLU A 15 16.94 22.72 -6.63
N ALA A 16 16.69 23.80 -5.89
CA ALA A 16 15.37 24.25 -5.47
C ALA A 16 14.37 24.33 -6.64
N GLY A 17 13.36 23.46 -6.63
CA GLY A 17 12.19 23.57 -7.49
C GLY A 17 11.86 22.34 -8.34
N LYS A 18 12.76 21.36 -8.47
CA LYS A 18 12.39 20.07 -9.11
C LYS A 18 11.84 19.11 -8.07
N ARG A 19 10.60 18.67 -8.28
CA ARG A 19 9.99 17.58 -7.51
C ARG A 19 10.94 16.37 -7.57
N PRO A 20 11.22 15.68 -6.45
CA PRO A 20 12.05 14.49 -6.47
C PRO A 20 11.47 13.50 -7.48
N TRP A 21 12.36 12.86 -8.25
CA TRP A 21 11.95 11.80 -9.15
C TRP A 21 11.47 10.62 -8.30
N ILE A 22 10.16 10.39 -8.32
CA ILE A 22 9.56 9.22 -7.69
C ILE A 22 9.60 8.13 -8.75
N ALA A 23 10.36 7.06 -8.50
CA ALA A 23 10.29 5.86 -9.31
C ALA A 23 8.83 5.40 -9.37
N ALA A 24 8.33 5.06 -10.56
CA ALA A 24 7.00 4.48 -10.67
C ALA A 24 6.96 3.25 -9.76
N SER A 25 6.11 3.26 -8.73
CA SER A 25 5.94 2.07 -7.90
C SER A 25 5.38 0.99 -8.81
N ASP A 26 6.13 -0.09 -8.98
CA ASP A 26 5.66 -1.35 -9.56
C ASP A 26 4.56 -1.94 -8.66
N ASN A 27 3.38 -1.30 -8.65
CA ASN A 27 2.16 -1.87 -8.09
C ASN A 27 1.64 -2.93 -9.07
N ASN A 28 2.47 -3.95 -9.28
CA ASN A 28 2.14 -5.12 -10.08
C ASN A 28 1.25 -6.04 -9.23
N GLY A 29 -0.06 -5.80 -9.25
CA GLY A 29 -1.10 -6.74 -8.82
C GLY A 29 -1.55 -6.70 -7.34
N GLY A 30 -1.19 -5.66 -6.58
CA GLY A 30 -1.63 -5.48 -5.19
C GLY A 30 -2.92 -4.66 -5.05
N PHE A 31 -3.57 -4.74 -3.88
CA PHE A 31 -4.67 -3.83 -3.54
C PHE A 31 -4.20 -2.38 -3.50
N GLN A 32 -5.11 -1.46 -3.82
CA GLN A 32 -4.91 -0.02 -3.82
C GLN A 32 -5.75 0.65 -2.73
N VAL A 33 -5.33 1.84 -2.31
CA VAL A 33 -6.15 2.67 -1.41
C VAL A 33 -7.48 2.99 -2.09
N GLY A 34 -8.58 2.75 -1.37
CA GLY A 34 -9.94 2.87 -1.87
C GLY A 34 -10.54 1.56 -2.40
N ASP A 35 -9.76 0.48 -2.53
CA ASP A 35 -10.31 -0.81 -2.94
C ASP A 35 -11.28 -1.35 -1.88
N LYS A 36 -12.42 -1.88 -2.35
CA LYS A 36 -13.37 -2.59 -1.49
C LYS A 36 -12.86 -4.00 -1.22
N VAL A 37 -12.78 -4.34 0.05
CA VAL A 37 -12.30 -5.64 0.52
C VAL A 37 -13.16 -6.20 1.65
N HIS A 38 -13.14 -7.52 1.76
CA HIS A 38 -13.62 -8.25 2.93
C HIS A 38 -12.43 -8.71 3.78
N LEU A 39 -12.52 -8.52 5.09
CA LEU A 39 -11.54 -9.02 6.05
C LEU A 39 -11.91 -10.44 6.48
N ARG A 40 -10.98 -11.37 6.35
CA ARG A 40 -11.11 -12.74 6.85
C ARG A 40 -10.68 -12.81 8.30
N ASN A 41 -11.64 -13.06 9.18
CA ASN A 41 -11.40 -13.25 10.60
C ASN A 41 -10.74 -14.62 10.88
N ALA A 42 -10.23 -14.80 12.11
CA ALA A 42 -9.60 -16.05 12.55
C ALA A 42 -10.55 -17.27 12.49
N ASN A 43 -11.86 -17.06 12.59
CA ASN A 43 -12.88 -18.10 12.41
C ASN A 43 -13.18 -18.43 10.92
N GLY A 44 -12.49 -17.79 9.98
CA GLY A 44 -12.68 -17.95 8.55
C GLY A 44 -13.84 -17.13 7.97
N ALA A 45 -14.64 -16.44 8.79
CA ALA A 45 -15.73 -15.61 8.33
C ALA A 45 -15.21 -14.31 7.69
N LEU A 46 -15.89 -13.87 6.63
CA LEU A 46 -15.63 -12.60 5.95
C LEU A 46 -16.47 -11.49 6.59
N SER A 47 -15.82 -10.42 7.02
CA SER A 47 -16.44 -9.18 7.50
C SER A 47 -16.24 -8.08 6.47
N GLY A 48 -17.21 -7.18 6.34
CA GLY A 48 -17.15 -6.04 5.42
C GLY A 48 -18.48 -5.78 4.72
N PRO A 49 -18.48 -5.01 3.62
CA PRO A 49 -17.31 -4.50 2.91
C PRO A 49 -16.60 -3.36 3.66
N TYR A 50 -15.26 -3.33 3.54
CA TYR A 50 -14.39 -2.25 4.02
C TYR A 50 -13.60 -1.66 2.85
N LEU A 51 -12.96 -0.51 3.07
CA LEU A 51 -12.06 0.12 2.10
C LEU A 51 -10.62 0.02 2.59
N ILE A 52 -9.66 -0.18 1.69
CA ILE A 52 -8.25 0.05 2.00
C ILE A 52 -8.05 1.53 2.27
N ALA A 53 -7.72 1.90 3.50
CA ALA A 53 -7.47 3.29 3.89
C ALA A 53 -6.02 3.71 3.61
N THR A 54 -5.05 2.85 3.96
CA THR A 54 -3.62 3.11 3.70
C THR A 54 -2.85 1.82 3.44
N LEU A 55 -1.68 1.94 2.82
CA LEU A 55 -0.71 0.87 2.58
C LEU A 55 0.66 1.35 3.11
N PRO A 56 0.90 1.28 4.43
CA PRO A 56 2.08 1.89 5.04
C PRO A 56 3.38 1.18 4.63
N VAL A 57 3.32 -0.14 4.46
CA VAL A 57 4.42 -1.00 4.01
C VAL A 57 3.89 -2.13 3.15
N PRO A 58 4.73 -2.76 2.30
CA PRO A 58 4.33 -3.92 1.52
C PRO A 58 3.75 -5.03 2.41
N GLY A 59 2.60 -5.58 2.01
CA GLY A 59 1.93 -6.66 2.75
C GLY A 59 1.08 -6.20 3.94
N LYS A 60 1.08 -4.91 4.29
CA LYS A 60 0.22 -4.35 5.33
C LYS A 60 -0.73 -3.30 4.77
N CYS A 61 -1.93 -3.25 5.30
CA CYS A 61 -2.91 -2.22 5.02
C CYS A 61 -3.61 -1.77 6.30
N THR A 62 -4.22 -0.60 6.28
CA THR A 62 -5.28 -0.26 7.25
C THR A 62 -6.61 -0.22 6.53
N LEU A 63 -7.68 -0.57 7.22
CA LEU A 63 -9.02 -0.57 6.67
C LEU A 63 -9.84 0.59 7.22
N SER A 64 -10.84 1.03 6.47
CA SER A 64 -11.87 1.95 6.92
C SER A 64 -13.26 1.50 6.48
N LEU A 65 -14.27 2.00 7.17
CA LEU A 65 -15.66 1.96 6.73
C LEU A 65 -15.85 2.92 5.55
N GLU A 66 -16.94 2.77 4.81
CA GLU A 66 -17.29 3.68 3.69
C GLU A 66 -17.51 5.13 4.13
N ASN A 67 -17.80 5.37 5.42
CA ASN A 67 -17.92 6.70 6.00
C ASN A 67 -16.57 7.33 6.40
N GLY A 68 -15.44 6.67 6.09
CA GLY A 68 -14.09 7.14 6.41
C GLY A 68 -13.64 6.84 7.84
N GLN A 69 -14.45 6.19 8.67
CA GLN A 69 -14.01 5.79 10.01
C GLN A 69 -13.02 4.63 9.93
N PRO A 70 -11.86 4.72 10.61
CA PRO A 70 -10.87 3.64 10.60
C PRO A 70 -11.43 2.39 11.28
N LEU A 71 -11.14 1.23 10.69
CA LEU A 71 -11.49 -0.06 11.26
C LEU A 71 -10.44 -0.44 12.31
N GLY A 72 -10.67 0.02 13.55
CA GLY A 72 -9.73 -0.17 14.64
C GLY A 72 -8.44 0.64 14.45
N ASN A 73 -7.42 0.27 15.23
CA ASN A 73 -6.20 1.09 15.38
C ASN A 73 -4.95 0.37 14.87
N GLY A 74 -5.11 -0.72 14.09
CA GLY A 74 -4.02 -1.64 13.77
C GLY A 74 -3.83 -1.86 12.28
N GLU A 75 -2.59 -2.18 11.92
CA GLU A 75 -2.23 -2.68 10.59
C GLU A 75 -2.74 -4.11 10.41
N ILE A 76 -3.33 -4.36 9.25
CA ILE A 76 -3.92 -5.63 8.85
C ILE A 76 -3.02 -6.22 7.77
N ASP A 77 -2.86 -7.54 7.82
CA ASP A 77 -2.08 -8.24 6.80
C ASP A 77 -2.88 -8.38 5.52
N ILE A 78 -2.28 -8.05 4.38
CA ILE A 78 -2.98 -8.06 3.10
C ILE A 78 -3.41 -9.48 2.68
N SER A 79 -2.78 -10.52 3.25
CA SER A 79 -3.16 -11.92 3.01
C SER A 79 -4.49 -12.31 3.67
N THR A 80 -4.95 -11.53 4.66
CA THR A 80 -6.24 -11.77 5.32
C THR A 80 -7.37 -10.99 4.69
N VAL A 81 -7.12 -10.16 3.68
CA VAL A 81 -8.17 -9.43 2.94
C VAL A 81 -8.44 -10.06 1.57
N LYS A 82 -9.67 -9.92 1.09
CA LYS A 82 -10.12 -10.42 -0.21
C LYS A 82 -10.88 -9.33 -0.94
N ALA A 83 -10.70 -9.19 -2.25
CA ALA A 83 -11.51 -8.29 -3.05
C ALA A 83 -13.01 -8.57 -2.85
N ALA A 84 -13.80 -7.50 -2.72
CA ALA A 84 -15.24 -7.56 -2.50
C ALA A 84 -16.05 -7.73 -3.79
#